data_AF-A0A239RCI0-F1
#
_entry.id   AF-A0A239RCI0-F1
#
_cell.length_a   1.000
_cell.length_b   1.000
_cell.length_c   1.000
_cell.angle_alpha   90.00
_cell.angle_beta   90.00
_cell.angle_gamma   90.00
#
_symmetry.space_group_name_H-M   'P 1'
#
loop_
_entity.id
_entity.type
_entity.pdbx_description
1 polymer ?
#
loop_
_entity_poly.entity_id
_entity_poly.type
_entity_poly.pdbx_seq_one_letter_code
_entity_poly.pdbx_strand_id
1 'polypeptide(L)'
;MIQNTELLNLINKLRNLYNKNTESELYTKLQLSTFLCPLSVFIDNNRIKIDMITEKKGNSYFSLYTDYDSFKIDYPNSNYTELNIQTAIDIINNQKNISGIVINPNSTNLILSRENINYINTLRFEMTIPKNENIEISLPKNYSKILTQKFIDFFKNFPTIEKAYLLKIKIKDEEKLLLVVEAPDFQDIISKLYLDINQILSNDTIYFVDSNNKTISEIIKNCPILYKKSENVIETVETNSIIDSTIITDNCLELLIDANNLNDLDVNQNYDIKLKTKINNYIHFIKTKGICNKFERIIININFKKNPSNEILALLVDTQKNLFNSTISLKVTLPN
;
A
#
# COMPACT_ATOMS: atom_id res chain seq x y z
N MET A 1 34.12 20.12 4.96
CA MET A 1 34.20 18.98 5.90
C MET A 1 32.78 18.64 6.29
N ILE A 2 32.37 17.37 6.28
CA ILE A 2 31.00 16.97 6.64
C ILE A 2 30.72 17.37 8.09
N GLN A 3 29.59 18.05 8.31
CA GLN A 3 29.11 18.43 9.64
C GLN A 3 27.58 18.57 9.63
N ASN A 4 26.87 17.60 10.19
CA ASN A 4 25.41 17.60 10.22
C ASN A 4 24.84 18.20 11.52
N THR A 5 25.17 19.45 11.83
CA THR A 5 24.76 20.13 13.08
C THR A 5 23.25 20.17 13.29
N GLU A 6 22.49 20.42 12.22
CA GLU A 6 21.02 20.44 12.28
C GLU A 6 20.43 19.07 12.63
N LEU A 7 21.02 17.99 12.07
CA LEU A 7 20.62 16.63 12.38
C LEU A 7 20.88 16.32 13.87
N LEU A 8 22.06 16.72 14.38
CA LEU A 8 22.39 16.56 15.80
C LEU A 8 21.41 17.33 16.71
N ASN A 9 21.01 18.54 16.31
CA ASN A 9 20.02 19.32 17.04
C ASN A 9 18.65 18.62 17.08
N LEU A 10 18.20 18.03 15.96
CA LEU A 10 16.94 17.26 15.90
C LEU A 10 17.00 16.01 16.81
N ILE A 11 18.12 15.28 16.79
CA ILE A 11 18.35 14.14 17.69
C ILE A 11 18.25 14.57 19.15
N ASN A 12 18.93 15.65 19.52
CA ASN A 12 18.93 16.16 20.89
C ASN A 12 17.54 16.66 21.33
N LYS A 13 16.79 17.32 20.43
CA LYS A 13 15.40 17.73 20.70
C LYS A 13 14.52 16.52 21.04
N LEU A 14 14.59 15.46 20.23
CA LEU A 14 13.78 14.25 20.43
C LEU A 14 14.15 13.48 21.70
N ARG A 15 15.43 13.49 22.09
CA ARG A 15 15.90 12.91 23.36
C ARG A 15 15.31 13.61 24.58
N ASN A 16 15.18 14.93 24.51
CA ASN A 16 14.64 15.72 25.61
C ASN A 16 13.11 15.64 25.68
N LEU A 17 12.45 15.71 24.53
CA LEU A 17 11.00 15.62 24.43
C LEU A 17 10.60 15.01 23.08
N TYR A 18 9.93 13.86 23.14
CA TYR A 18 9.40 13.23 21.94
C TYR A 18 8.31 14.09 21.30
N ASN A 19 8.41 14.29 19.99
CA ASN A 19 7.44 15.03 19.19
C ASN A 19 7.39 14.45 17.76
N LYS A 20 6.20 14.08 17.29
CA LYS A 20 6.01 13.41 15.98
C LYS A 20 6.45 14.30 14.80
N ASN A 21 6.29 15.62 14.89
CA ASN A 21 6.74 16.53 13.83
C ASN A 21 8.28 16.62 13.80
N THR A 22 8.93 16.75 14.96
CA THR A 22 10.40 16.74 15.05
C THR A 22 10.99 15.40 14.57
N GLU A 23 10.29 14.29 14.80
CA GLU A 23 10.68 12.98 14.29
C GLU A 23 10.59 12.92 12.76
N SER A 24 9.51 13.43 12.17
CA SER A 24 9.38 13.54 10.71
C SER A 24 10.46 14.44 10.10
N GLU A 25 10.78 15.57 10.74
CA GLU A 25 11.90 16.44 10.35
C GLU A 25 13.24 15.70 10.43
N LEU A 26 13.47 14.90 11.47
CA LEU A 26 14.67 14.07 11.61
C LEU A 26 14.83 13.13 10.41
N TYR A 27 13.79 12.36 10.07
CA TYR A 27 13.86 11.41 8.97
C TYR A 27 14.09 12.09 7.62
N THR A 28 13.44 13.23 7.37
CA THR A 28 13.69 14.05 6.18
C THR A 28 15.15 14.51 6.13
N LYS A 29 15.68 14.99 7.27
CA LYS A 29 17.07 15.43 7.34
C LYS A 29 18.06 14.29 7.14
N LEU A 30 17.76 13.08 7.63
CA LEU A 30 18.58 11.88 7.38
C LEU A 30 18.72 11.60 5.88
N GLN A 31 17.65 11.73 5.09
CA GLN A 31 17.68 11.53 3.64
C GLN A 31 18.57 12.53 2.90
N LEU A 32 18.58 13.79 3.35
CA LEU A 32 19.35 14.87 2.74
C LEU A 32 20.82 14.92 3.21
N SER A 33 21.16 14.17 4.25
CA SER A 33 22.48 14.23 4.88
C SER A 33 23.48 13.29 4.21
N THR A 34 24.74 13.71 4.20
CA THR A 34 25.89 12.86 3.85
C THR A 34 26.62 12.49 5.14
N PHE A 35 27.10 11.25 5.23
CA PHE A 35 27.74 10.69 6.41
C PHE A 35 29.14 10.17 6.07
N LEU A 36 30.01 10.12 7.07
CA LEU A 36 31.27 9.38 6.97
C LEU A 36 31.00 7.92 7.34
N CYS A 37 31.56 7.01 6.55
CA CYS A 37 31.48 5.57 6.75
C CYS A 37 32.90 4.99 6.83
N PRO A 38 33.25 4.23 7.89
CA PRO A 38 34.60 3.72 8.09
C PRO A 38 34.95 2.64 7.05
N LEU A 39 36.18 2.70 6.54
CA LEU A 39 36.74 1.75 5.60
C LEU A 39 38.03 1.14 6.13
N SER A 40 38.10 -0.19 6.08
CA SER A 40 39.32 -0.97 6.24
C SER A 40 39.76 -1.49 4.88
N VAL A 41 40.99 -1.15 4.47
CA VAL A 41 41.60 -1.63 3.22
C VAL A 41 42.50 -2.81 3.54
N PHE A 42 42.23 -3.97 2.94
CA PHE A 42 43.10 -5.14 3.05
C PHE A 42 44.04 -5.18 1.86
N ILE A 43 45.33 -4.96 2.11
CA ILE A 43 46.40 -4.83 1.11
C ILE A 43 46.52 -6.10 0.26
N ASP A 44 46.27 -7.28 0.84
CA ASP A 44 46.57 -8.55 0.17
C ASP A 44 45.59 -8.96 -0.93
N ASN A 45 44.46 -8.25 -1.14
CA ASN A 45 43.44 -8.65 -2.12
C ASN A 45 42.71 -7.49 -2.83
N ASN A 46 43.15 -6.23 -2.67
CA ASN A 46 42.42 -5.06 -3.17
C ASN A 46 40.94 -5.02 -2.73
N ARG A 47 40.63 -5.60 -1.56
CA ARG A 47 39.28 -5.65 -1.00
C ARG A 47 39.10 -4.52 -0.01
N ILE A 48 38.09 -3.70 -0.27
CA ILE A 48 37.61 -2.68 0.67
C ILE A 48 36.54 -3.35 1.56
N LYS A 49 36.71 -3.25 2.87
CA LYS A 49 35.73 -3.69 3.85
C LYS A 49 35.16 -2.47 4.57
N ILE A 50 33.84 -2.45 4.73
CA ILE A 50 33.18 -1.48 5.59
C ILE A 50 33.21 -2.01 7.02
N ASP A 51 33.68 -1.19 7.95
CA ASP A 51 33.71 -1.57 9.36
C ASP A 51 32.32 -1.39 9.98
N MET A 52 31.94 -2.38 10.78
CA MET A 52 30.64 -2.45 11.45
C MET A 52 30.86 -2.61 12.95
N ILE A 53 29.89 -2.16 13.73
CA ILE A 53 29.90 -2.37 15.18
C ILE A 53 29.06 -3.59 15.49
N THR A 54 29.61 -4.48 16.30
CA THR A 54 28.90 -5.68 16.76
C THR A 54 28.71 -5.61 18.27
N GLU A 55 27.46 -5.67 18.70
CA GLU A 55 27.12 -5.75 20.12
C GLU A 55 27.54 -7.08 20.72
N LYS A 56 27.72 -7.13 22.05
CA LYS A 56 28.04 -8.36 22.79
C LYS A 56 27.03 -9.50 22.57
N LYS A 57 25.79 -9.17 22.18
CA LYS A 57 24.73 -10.14 21.86
C LYS A 57 24.78 -10.68 20.42
N GLY A 58 25.75 -10.25 19.61
CA GLY A 58 25.97 -10.73 18.24
C GLY A 58 25.26 -9.93 17.14
N ASN A 59 24.50 -8.89 17.49
CA ASN A 59 23.88 -8.00 16.50
C ASN A 59 24.92 -7.07 15.88
N SER A 60 25.01 -7.03 14.55
CA SER A 60 25.90 -6.13 13.83
C SER A 60 25.13 -4.93 13.26
N TYR A 61 25.71 -3.75 13.38
CA TYR A 61 25.16 -2.48 12.91
C TYR A 61 26.13 -1.80 11.94
N PHE A 62 25.57 -1.19 10.90
CA PHE A 62 26.32 -0.37 9.96
C PHE A 62 26.58 1.01 10.57
N SER A 63 27.84 1.42 10.68
CA SER A 63 28.21 2.65 11.39
C SER A 63 28.32 3.85 10.47
N LEU A 64 27.67 4.95 10.84
CA LEU A 64 27.70 6.23 10.15
C LEU A 64 28.07 7.36 11.11
N TYR A 65 28.71 8.40 10.58
CA TYR A 65 29.15 9.55 11.37
C TYR A 65 28.70 10.87 10.77
N THR A 66 28.24 11.78 11.62
CA THR A 66 27.74 13.11 11.23
C THR A 66 28.82 14.14 11.00
N ASP A 67 30.02 13.86 11.50
CA ASP A 67 31.17 14.75 11.48
C ASP A 67 32.44 13.94 11.79
N TYR A 68 33.57 14.57 11.49
CA TYR A 68 34.88 13.95 11.64
C TYR A 68 35.30 13.77 13.10
N ASP A 69 34.87 14.65 14.00
CA ASP A 69 35.20 14.55 15.41
C ASP A 69 34.58 13.29 16.01
N SER A 70 33.31 13.03 15.72
CA SER A 70 32.61 11.81 16.11
C SER A 70 33.22 10.56 15.46
N PHE A 71 33.62 10.65 14.19
CA PHE A 71 34.31 9.55 13.49
C PHE A 71 35.62 9.16 14.18
N LYS A 72 36.44 10.15 14.54
CA LYS A 72 37.75 9.92 15.14
C LYS A 72 37.72 9.29 16.53
N ILE A 73 36.63 9.46 17.27
CA ILE A 73 36.45 8.79 18.57
C ILE A 73 36.52 7.27 18.38
N ASP A 74 35.93 6.76 17.29
CA ASP A 74 35.81 5.32 17.03
C ASP A 74 36.92 4.81 16.11
N TYR A 75 37.35 5.66 15.17
CA TYR A 75 38.25 5.31 14.08
C TYR A 75 39.35 6.37 13.89
N PRO A 76 40.24 6.58 14.87
CA PRO A 76 41.19 7.71 14.87
C PRO A 76 42.17 7.72 13.68
N ASN A 77 42.48 6.54 13.13
CA ASN A 77 43.48 6.34 12.07
C ASN A 77 42.92 5.56 10.86
N SER A 78 41.60 5.43 10.73
CA SER A 78 41.01 4.68 9.62
C SER A 78 40.66 5.58 8.45
N ASN A 79 40.58 4.99 7.26
CA ASN A 79 40.01 5.64 6.10
C ASN A 79 38.49 5.70 6.23
N TYR A 80 37.88 6.58 5.46
CA TYR A 80 36.43 6.66 5.36
C TYR A 80 36.01 6.91 3.92
N THR A 81 34.74 6.64 3.63
CA THR A 81 34.04 7.15 2.45
C THR A 81 32.87 8.00 2.90
N GLU A 82 32.49 8.95 2.05
CA GLU A 82 31.26 9.70 2.21
C GLU A 82 30.12 8.93 1.52
N LEU A 83 28.99 8.78 2.20
CA LEU A 83 27.80 8.17 1.60
C LEU A 83 26.52 8.78 2.20
N ASN A 84 25.46 8.78 1.41
CA ASN A 84 24.14 9.18 1.90
C ASN A 84 23.45 8.01 2.62
N ILE A 85 22.42 8.31 3.42
CA ILE A 85 21.68 7.27 4.16
C ILE A 85 21.16 6.18 3.22
N GLN A 86 20.85 6.52 1.96
CA GLN A 86 20.31 5.55 1.03
C GLN A 86 21.29 4.47 0.63
N THR A 87 22.53 4.87 0.32
CA THR A 87 23.59 3.93 -0.05
C THR A 87 23.82 2.95 1.10
N ALA A 88 23.75 3.44 2.36
CA ALA A 88 23.79 2.58 3.54
C ALA A 88 22.62 1.58 3.57
N ILE A 89 21.40 2.06 3.35
CA ILE A 89 20.19 1.21 3.33
C ILE A 89 20.30 0.12 2.25
N ASP A 90 20.77 0.46 1.04
CA ASP A 90 20.91 -0.50 -0.06
C ASP A 90 21.94 -1.59 0.27
N ILE A 91 23.06 -1.22 0.90
CA ILE A 91 24.07 -2.19 1.38
C ILE A 91 23.46 -3.13 2.42
N ILE A 92 22.72 -2.58 3.38
CA ILE A 92 22.13 -3.31 4.50
C ILE A 92 20.99 -4.23 4.05
N ASN A 93 20.20 -3.85 3.05
CA ASN A 93 19.14 -4.69 2.49
C ASN A 93 19.70 -5.91 1.75
N ASN A 94 20.89 -5.81 1.18
CA ASN A 94 21.59 -6.93 0.54
C ASN A 94 22.27 -7.88 1.55
N GLN A 95 22.29 -7.54 2.84
CA GLN A 95 22.97 -8.32 3.90
C GLN A 95 22.02 -8.63 5.07
N LYS A 96 21.50 -9.86 5.12
CA LYS A 96 20.48 -10.28 6.11
C LYS A 96 20.96 -10.27 7.57
N ASN A 97 22.27 -10.26 7.80
CA ASN A 97 22.89 -10.33 9.13
C ASN A 97 23.12 -8.97 9.80
N ILE A 98 22.77 -7.86 9.14
CA ILE A 98 22.89 -6.52 9.71
C ILE A 98 21.55 -6.12 10.37
N SER A 99 21.58 -5.76 11.64
CA SER A 99 20.42 -5.42 12.48
C SER A 99 19.91 -3.99 12.24
N GLY A 100 20.75 -3.08 11.74
CA GLY A 100 20.37 -1.70 11.46
C GLY A 100 21.55 -0.78 11.19
N ILE A 101 21.32 0.52 11.34
CA ILE A 101 22.34 1.58 11.26
C ILE A 101 22.55 2.16 12.65
N VAL A 102 23.79 2.48 13.00
CA VAL A 102 24.13 3.27 14.18
C VAL A 102 24.83 4.56 13.73
N ILE A 103 24.32 5.71 14.17
CA ILE A 103 24.89 7.02 13.90
C ILE A 103 25.64 7.51 15.14
N ASN A 104 26.92 7.80 14.98
CA ASN A 104 27.85 8.23 16.02
C ASN A 104 27.85 7.33 17.29
N PRO A 105 28.25 6.06 17.17
CA PRO A 105 28.15 5.04 18.21
C PRO A 105 28.60 5.46 19.63
N ASN A 106 29.74 6.14 19.75
CA ASN A 106 30.27 6.59 21.05
C ASN A 106 30.04 8.08 21.36
N SER A 107 29.20 8.78 20.59
CA SER A 107 28.75 10.13 20.95
C SER A 107 27.22 10.23 20.99
N THR A 108 26.56 10.69 19.92
CA THR A 108 25.09 10.79 19.89
C THR A 108 24.38 9.46 19.79
N ASN A 109 25.04 8.35 19.49
CA ASN A 109 24.52 6.98 19.51
C ASN A 109 23.02 6.85 19.12
N LEU A 110 22.68 7.27 17.90
CA LEU A 110 21.34 7.09 17.37
C LEU A 110 21.27 5.75 16.65
N ILE A 111 20.44 4.84 17.16
CA ILE A 111 20.24 3.53 16.55
C ILE A 111 18.98 3.58 15.68
N LEU A 112 19.15 3.26 14.40
CA LEU A 112 18.07 3.09 13.44
C LEU A 112 17.88 1.59 13.22
N SER A 113 16.79 1.06 13.76
CA SER A 113 16.39 -0.33 13.54
C SER A 113 15.98 -0.57 12.08
N ARG A 114 15.76 -1.83 11.70
CA ARG A 114 15.15 -2.16 10.40
C ARG A 114 13.81 -1.45 10.20
N GLU A 115 12.98 -1.31 11.24
CA GLU A 115 11.71 -0.58 11.14
C GLU A 115 11.92 0.90 10.79
N ASN A 116 12.88 1.56 11.45
CA ASN A 116 13.24 2.96 11.13
C ASN A 116 13.79 3.08 9.70
N ILE A 117 14.64 2.14 9.28
CA ILE A 117 15.19 2.09 7.92
C ILE A 117 14.06 1.96 6.88
N ASN A 118 13.10 1.09 7.14
CA ASN A 118 11.96 0.91 6.25
C ASN A 118 11.12 2.20 6.15
N TYR A 119 10.89 2.88 7.28
CA TYR A 119 10.24 4.18 7.32
C TYR A 119 11.02 5.27 6.53
N ILE A 120 12.35 5.33 6.68
CA ILE A 120 13.18 6.26 5.89
C ILE A 120 13.07 5.95 4.39
N ASN A 121 12.99 4.67 4.03
CA ASN A 121 12.84 4.26 2.65
C ASN A 121 11.46 4.64 2.10
N THR A 122 10.40 4.64 2.93
CA THR A 122 9.04 5.03 2.50
C THR A 122 8.89 6.50 2.20
N LEU A 123 9.60 7.37 2.94
CA LEU A 123 9.67 8.80 2.65
C LEU A 123 10.23 9.13 1.25
N ARG A 124 11.00 8.22 0.61
CA ARG A 124 11.51 8.44 -0.77
C ARG A 124 10.40 8.49 -1.81
N PHE A 125 9.28 7.84 -1.49
CA PHE A 125 8.21 7.63 -2.42
C PHE A 125 7.10 8.64 -2.26
N GLU A 126 7.13 9.45 -1.19
CA GLU A 126 6.40 10.71 -1.18
C GLU A 126 6.92 11.56 -2.33
N MET A 127 6.12 11.65 -3.39
CA MET A 127 6.43 12.60 -4.44
C MET A 127 6.39 14.02 -3.87
N THR A 128 7.56 14.60 -3.66
CA THR A 128 7.74 16.02 -3.86
C THR A 128 7.67 16.26 -5.37
N ILE A 129 6.45 16.48 -5.87
CA ILE A 129 6.18 16.85 -7.27
C ILE A 129 7.15 18.00 -7.61
N PRO A 130 8.15 17.79 -8.49
CA PRO A 130 9.12 18.82 -8.80
C PRO A 130 8.40 20.03 -9.36
N LYS A 131 8.57 21.18 -8.70
CA LYS A 131 7.95 22.43 -9.14
C LYS A 131 8.52 22.76 -10.53
N ASN A 132 7.68 22.78 -11.56
CA ASN A 132 7.98 23.08 -12.96
C ASN A 132 8.41 21.92 -13.88
N GLU A 133 8.18 20.65 -13.54
CA GLU A 133 8.30 19.57 -14.53
C GLU A 133 6.95 19.26 -15.20
N ASN A 134 6.97 18.95 -16.51
CA ASN A 134 5.79 18.45 -17.21
C ASN A 134 5.50 17.03 -16.72
N ILE A 135 4.40 16.89 -15.99
CA ILE A 135 3.96 15.63 -15.40
C ILE A 135 2.67 15.22 -16.07
N GLU A 136 2.64 14.01 -16.61
CA GLU A 136 1.42 13.42 -17.16
C GLU A 136 0.95 12.33 -16.21
N ILE A 137 -0.28 12.48 -15.71
CA ILE A 137 -0.94 11.45 -14.89
C ILE A 137 -2.02 10.80 -15.77
N SER A 138 -2.02 9.47 -15.82
CA SER A 138 -2.94 8.72 -16.67
C SER A 138 -3.40 7.43 -16.02
N LEU A 139 -4.46 6.86 -16.60
CA LEU A 139 -4.89 5.50 -16.26
C LEU A 139 -3.92 4.48 -16.88
N PRO A 140 -3.41 3.54 -16.10
CA PRO A 140 -2.59 2.44 -16.57
C PRO A 140 -3.41 1.53 -17.50
N LYS A 141 -2.85 1.27 -18.69
CA LYS A 141 -3.51 0.45 -19.72
C LYS A 141 -3.62 -1.03 -19.33
N ASN A 142 -2.64 -1.56 -18.59
CA ASN A 142 -2.60 -2.96 -18.13
C ASN A 142 -1.99 -3.01 -16.72
N TYR A 143 -2.72 -3.56 -15.76
CA TYR A 143 -2.19 -3.85 -14.43
C TYR A 143 -1.97 -5.33 -14.23
N SER A 144 -0.95 -5.67 -13.43
CA SER A 144 -0.88 -6.99 -12.82
C SER A 144 -2.04 -7.12 -11.84
N LYS A 145 -3.02 -7.99 -12.16
CA LYS A 145 -4.14 -8.33 -11.26
C LYS A 145 -3.62 -8.76 -9.88
N ILE A 146 -2.47 -9.42 -9.84
CA ILE A 146 -1.81 -9.87 -8.60
C ILE A 146 -1.37 -8.67 -7.74
N LEU A 147 -0.76 -7.65 -8.35
CA LEU A 147 -0.32 -6.45 -7.64
C LEU A 147 -1.51 -5.64 -7.13
N THR A 148 -2.52 -5.45 -7.97
CA THR A 148 -3.77 -4.77 -7.61
C THR A 148 -4.46 -5.47 -6.43
N GLN A 149 -4.56 -6.80 -6.46
CA GLN A 149 -5.19 -7.57 -5.38
C GLN A 149 -4.40 -7.44 -4.08
N LYS A 150 -3.07 -7.49 -4.12
CA LYS A 150 -2.23 -7.30 -2.92
C LYS A 150 -2.42 -5.93 -2.28
N PHE A 151 -2.54 -4.87 -3.07
CA PHE A 151 -2.87 -3.54 -2.54
C PHE A 151 -4.22 -3.57 -1.82
N ILE A 152 -5.25 -4.14 -2.45
CA ILE A 152 -6.59 -4.24 -1.86
C ILE A 152 -6.56 -5.03 -0.55
N ASP A 153 -5.90 -6.18 -0.53
CA ASP A 153 -5.83 -7.04 0.66
C ASP A 153 -5.05 -6.38 1.79
N PHE A 154 -3.98 -5.65 1.46
CA PHE A 154 -3.29 -4.81 2.42
C PHE A 154 -4.23 -3.75 2.98
N PHE A 155 -4.89 -2.96 2.13
CA PHE A 155 -5.74 -1.85 2.56
C PHE A 155 -6.93 -2.27 3.44
N LYS A 156 -7.50 -3.46 3.22
CA LYS A 156 -8.54 -4.02 4.10
C LYS A 156 -8.11 -4.14 5.57
N ASN A 157 -6.83 -4.30 5.84
CA ASN A 157 -6.29 -4.42 7.20
C ASN A 157 -6.06 -3.07 7.90
N PHE A 158 -6.28 -1.95 7.19
CA PHE A 158 -6.06 -0.60 7.71
C PHE A 158 -7.38 0.17 7.78
N PRO A 159 -8.05 0.20 8.94
CA PRO A 159 -9.36 0.82 9.08
C PRO A 159 -9.34 2.33 8.89
N THR A 160 -8.17 2.96 8.86
CA THR A 160 -7.99 4.40 8.70
C THR A 160 -7.93 4.84 7.24
N ILE A 161 -7.67 3.93 6.30
CA ILE A 161 -7.67 4.24 4.86
C ILE A 161 -9.10 4.43 4.40
N GLU A 162 -9.43 5.60 3.87
CA GLU A 162 -10.76 5.92 3.33
C GLU A 162 -10.87 5.58 1.86
N LYS A 163 -9.87 5.95 1.06
CA LYS A 163 -9.79 5.61 -0.36
C LYS A 163 -8.35 5.41 -0.80
N ALA A 164 -8.16 4.66 -1.87
CA ALA A 164 -6.89 4.61 -2.58
C ALA A 164 -7.13 4.57 -4.10
N TYR A 165 -6.17 5.10 -4.84
CA TYR A 165 -6.16 5.18 -6.29
C TYR A 165 -4.81 4.68 -6.79
N LEU A 166 -4.81 3.89 -7.86
CA LEU A 166 -3.58 3.47 -8.51
C LEU A 166 -3.57 4.08 -9.91
N LEU A 167 -2.52 4.82 -10.22
CA LEU A 167 -2.36 5.61 -11.42
C LEU A 167 -1.00 5.35 -12.04
N LYS A 168 -0.78 5.91 -13.23
CA LYS A 168 0.54 6.05 -13.83
C LYS A 168 0.94 7.51 -13.82
N ILE A 169 2.21 7.74 -13.54
CA ILE A 169 2.83 9.04 -13.69
C ILE A 169 4.00 8.94 -14.66
N LYS A 170 4.05 9.86 -15.62
CA LYS A 170 5.19 10.05 -16.50
C LYS A 170 5.93 11.31 -16.09
N ILE A 171 7.19 11.16 -15.73
CA ILE A 171 8.10 12.25 -15.40
C ILE A 171 9.22 12.19 -16.43
N LYS A 172 9.31 13.21 -17.30
CA LYS A 172 10.19 13.20 -18.48
C LYS A 172 9.87 11.99 -19.38
N ASP A 173 10.78 11.02 -19.49
CA ASP A 173 10.62 9.82 -20.33
C ASP A 173 10.41 8.53 -19.51
N GLU A 174 10.32 8.63 -18.18
CA GLU A 174 10.09 7.48 -17.31
C GLU A 174 8.61 7.40 -16.89
N GLU A 175 7.99 6.24 -17.14
CA GLU A 175 6.69 5.90 -16.58
C GLU A 175 6.85 5.12 -15.27
N LYS A 176 6.17 5.57 -14.22
CA LYS A 176 6.15 4.93 -12.90
C LYS A 176 4.72 4.75 -12.41
N LEU A 177 4.53 3.82 -11.48
CA LEU A 177 3.25 3.66 -10.79
C LEU A 177 3.11 4.73 -9.71
N LEU A 178 1.90 5.22 -9.53
CA LEU A 178 1.54 6.20 -8.52
C LEU A 178 0.37 5.67 -7.71
N LEU A 179 0.59 5.43 -6.43
CA LEU A 179 -0.45 5.04 -5.48
C LEU A 179 -0.81 6.24 -4.61
N VAL A 180 -2.04 6.72 -4.76
CA VAL A 180 -2.59 7.79 -3.93
C VAL A 180 -3.42 7.17 -2.83
N VAL A 181 -3.15 7.52 -1.57
CA VAL A 181 -3.89 6.99 -0.41
C VAL A 181 -4.49 8.16 0.38
N GLU A 182 -5.78 8.05 0.67
CA GLU A 182 -6.57 8.97 1.48
C GLU A 182 -6.69 8.36 2.89
N ALA A 183 -5.82 8.79 3.81
CA ALA A 183 -5.78 8.29 5.18
C ALA A 183 -5.12 9.31 6.13
N PRO A 184 -5.63 9.47 7.38
CA PRO A 184 -5.05 10.40 8.36
C PRO A 184 -3.66 9.98 8.86
N ASP A 185 -3.34 8.69 8.79
CA ASP A 185 -2.09 8.05 9.22
C ASP A 185 -1.27 7.53 8.02
N PHE A 186 -1.34 8.25 6.89
CA PHE A 186 -0.69 7.91 5.62
C PHE A 186 0.74 7.35 5.77
N GLN A 187 1.59 8.03 6.54
CA GLN A 187 3.00 7.63 6.74
C GLN A 187 3.16 6.24 7.36
N ASP A 188 2.34 5.91 8.35
CA ASP A 188 2.40 4.65 9.08
C ASP A 188 1.91 3.50 8.17
N ILE A 189 0.92 3.79 7.31
CA ILE A 189 0.38 2.87 6.30
C ILE A 189 1.42 2.57 5.21
N ILE A 190 2.01 3.60 4.59
CA ILE A 190 2.96 3.40 3.50
C ILE A 190 4.19 2.63 3.99
N SER A 191 4.63 2.88 5.23
CA SER A 191 5.74 2.17 5.87
C SER A 191 5.55 0.66 5.95
N LYS A 192 4.34 0.21 6.30
CA LYS A 192 3.99 -1.20 6.34
C LYS A 192 3.76 -1.77 4.94
N LEU A 193 3.15 -0.99 4.05
CA LEU A 193 2.86 -1.40 2.68
C LEU A 193 4.14 -1.71 1.90
N TYR A 194 5.13 -0.85 2.06
CA TYR A 194 6.42 -0.99 1.42
C TYR A 194 7.11 -2.32 1.81
N LEU A 195 7.09 -2.66 3.09
CA LEU A 195 7.63 -3.92 3.61
C LEU A 195 7.02 -5.14 2.93
N ASP A 196 5.70 -5.14 2.77
CA ASP A 196 4.96 -6.25 2.17
C ASP A 196 5.18 -6.35 0.65
N ILE A 197 5.38 -5.21 -0.02
CA ILE A 197 5.41 -5.14 -1.49
C ILE A 197 6.82 -5.30 -2.08
N ASN A 198 7.88 -4.90 -1.37
CA ASN A 198 9.26 -5.07 -1.85
C ASN A 198 9.66 -6.51 -2.14
N GLN A 199 8.99 -7.47 -1.50
CA GLN A 199 9.25 -8.89 -1.75
C GLN A 199 8.81 -9.32 -3.17
N ILE A 200 8.02 -8.49 -3.87
CA ILE A 200 7.36 -8.84 -5.14
C ILE A 200 7.77 -7.90 -6.28
N LEU A 201 8.03 -6.62 -5.99
CA LEU A 201 8.46 -5.68 -7.02
C LEU A 201 9.91 -5.93 -7.41
N SER A 202 10.11 -6.51 -8.58
CA SER A 202 11.42 -6.90 -9.10
C SER A 202 12.16 -5.76 -9.83
N ASN A 203 11.94 -4.49 -9.44
CA ASN A 203 12.59 -3.23 -9.88
C ASN A 203 11.60 -2.08 -10.22
N ASP A 204 10.29 -2.32 -10.22
CA ASP A 204 9.31 -1.24 -10.46
C ASP A 204 9.24 -0.29 -9.25
N THR A 205 9.49 1.00 -9.49
CA THR A 205 9.37 2.04 -8.46
C THR A 205 7.92 2.52 -8.38
N ILE A 206 7.28 2.38 -7.21
CA ILE A 206 5.93 2.89 -6.94
C ILE A 206 6.05 4.16 -6.11
N TYR A 207 5.54 5.27 -6.61
CA TYR A 207 5.37 6.49 -5.82
C TYR A 207 4.13 6.40 -4.95
N PHE A 208 4.22 6.87 -3.71
CA PHE A 208 3.11 6.97 -2.78
C PHE A 208 2.79 8.44 -2.53
N VAL A 209 1.52 8.83 -2.61
CA VAL A 209 1.13 10.23 -2.37
C VAL A 209 -0.10 10.32 -1.49
N ASP A 210 -0.04 11.22 -0.51
CA ASP A 210 -1.22 11.61 0.26
C ASP A 210 -2.18 12.40 -0.63
N SER A 211 -3.45 12.01 -0.61
CA SER A 211 -4.58 12.75 -1.16
C SER A 211 -4.64 14.24 -0.79
N ASN A 212 -4.04 14.66 0.33
CA ASN A 212 -3.96 16.05 0.76
C ASN A 212 -3.08 16.93 -0.15
N ASN A 213 -2.30 16.33 -1.06
CA ASN A 213 -1.56 17.07 -2.07
C ASN A 213 -2.53 17.76 -3.04
N LYS A 214 -2.54 19.10 -3.04
CA LYS A 214 -3.47 19.93 -3.82
C LYS A 214 -3.51 19.59 -5.32
N THR A 215 -2.36 19.31 -5.93
CA THR A 215 -2.28 18.97 -7.36
C THR A 215 -2.94 17.62 -7.64
N ILE A 216 -2.73 16.64 -6.75
CA ILE A 216 -3.27 15.29 -6.91
C ILE A 216 -4.76 15.23 -6.56
N SER A 217 -5.21 15.97 -5.55
CA SER A 217 -6.59 15.96 -5.10
C SER A 217 -7.60 16.39 -6.17
N GLU A 218 -7.19 17.27 -7.09
CA GLU A 218 -8.00 17.67 -8.24
C GLU A 218 -8.05 16.58 -9.32
N ILE A 219 -6.94 15.89 -9.55
CA ILE A 219 -6.79 14.84 -10.57
C ILE A 219 -7.60 13.60 -10.19
N ILE A 220 -7.50 13.17 -8.92
CA ILE A 220 -8.12 11.91 -8.46
C ILE A 220 -9.65 11.96 -8.43
N LYS A 221 -10.29 13.14 -8.43
CA LYS A 221 -11.76 13.30 -8.40
C LYS A 221 -12.46 12.54 -9.54
N ASN A 222 -11.79 12.41 -10.68
CA ASN A 222 -12.33 11.75 -11.88
C ASN A 222 -11.67 10.40 -12.17
N CYS A 223 -10.83 9.89 -11.26
CA CYS A 223 -10.14 8.62 -11.43
C CYS A 223 -10.94 7.45 -10.84
N PRO A 224 -10.81 6.24 -11.42
CA PRO A 224 -11.37 5.04 -10.82
C PRO A 224 -10.70 4.78 -9.47
N ILE A 225 -11.53 4.48 -8.48
CA ILE A 225 -11.08 4.17 -7.13
C ILE A 225 -10.57 2.73 -7.11
N LEU A 226 -9.34 2.53 -6.62
CA LEU A 226 -8.79 1.19 -6.40
C LEU A 226 -9.39 0.55 -5.14
N TYR A 227 -9.49 1.32 -4.06
CA TYR A 227 -10.02 0.86 -2.78
C TYR A 227 -10.84 1.96 -2.13
N LYS A 228 -11.96 1.61 -1.51
CA LYS A 228 -12.77 2.51 -0.69
C LYS A 228 -13.15 1.78 0.59
N LYS A 229 -12.97 2.45 1.73
CA LYS A 229 -13.44 1.98 3.03
C LYS A 229 -14.95 1.80 2.99
N SER A 230 -15.37 0.60 3.32
CA SER A 230 -16.76 0.31 3.64
C SER A 230 -17.05 0.83 5.05
N GLU A 231 -17.82 1.92 5.18
CA GLU A 231 -18.64 2.14 6.39
C GLU A 231 -19.52 0.91 6.55
N ASN A 232 -19.67 0.37 7.76
CA ASN A 232 -20.44 -0.85 8.07
C ASN A 232 -21.73 -0.99 7.24
N VAL A 233 -21.59 -1.59 6.07
CA VAL A 233 -22.59 -2.02 5.13
C VAL A 233 -21.91 -3.16 4.39
N ILE A 234 -22.57 -4.31 4.44
CA ILE A 234 -22.21 -5.57 3.81
C ILE A 234 -21.46 -5.35 2.48
N GLU A 235 -20.27 -5.94 2.40
CA GLU A 235 -19.23 -5.79 1.37
C GLU A 235 -19.76 -5.65 -0.07
N THR A 236 -19.17 -4.69 -0.80
CA THR A 236 -19.29 -4.54 -2.25
C THR A 236 -17.91 -4.76 -2.87
N VAL A 237 -17.80 -5.78 -3.70
CA VAL A 237 -16.61 -6.05 -4.54
C VAL A 237 -17.05 -5.81 -5.99
N GLU A 238 -16.54 -4.76 -6.62
CA GLU A 238 -16.63 -4.62 -8.08
C GLU A 238 -15.59 -5.55 -8.74
N THR A 239 -16.05 -6.60 -9.42
CA THR A 239 -15.28 -7.28 -10.47
C THR A 239 -16.09 -7.29 -11.76
N ASN A 240 -15.41 -7.02 -12.87
CA ASN A 240 -15.94 -6.76 -14.22
C ASN A 240 -16.59 -7.97 -14.93
N SER A 241 -17.34 -8.83 -14.23
CA SER A 241 -18.16 -9.89 -14.83
C SER A 241 -19.46 -10.13 -14.05
N ILE A 242 -20.14 -9.05 -13.64
CA ILE A 242 -21.22 -9.16 -12.65
C ILE A 242 -22.40 -9.97 -13.19
N ILE A 243 -22.84 -9.81 -14.44
CA ILE A 243 -24.12 -10.38 -14.89
C ILE A 243 -23.91 -11.62 -15.78
N ASP A 244 -24.49 -12.76 -15.40
CA ASP A 244 -24.39 -14.02 -16.13
C ASP A 244 -25.26 -13.96 -17.40
N SER A 245 -26.47 -13.38 -17.32
CA SER A 245 -27.27 -13.00 -18.48
C SER A 245 -28.38 -12.00 -18.11
N THR A 246 -28.84 -11.25 -19.13
CA THR A 246 -29.91 -10.24 -19.04
C THR A 246 -31.00 -10.53 -20.05
N ILE A 247 -32.26 -10.46 -19.63
CA ILE A 247 -33.42 -10.50 -20.52
C ILE A 247 -34.26 -9.25 -20.23
N ILE A 248 -34.64 -8.52 -21.27
CA ILE A 248 -35.51 -7.34 -21.16
C ILE A 248 -36.83 -7.68 -21.85
N THR A 249 -37.93 -7.59 -21.11
CA THR A 249 -39.30 -7.76 -21.61
C THR A 249 -40.17 -6.69 -20.99
N ASP A 250 -40.95 -5.94 -21.78
CA ASP A 250 -41.91 -4.89 -21.39
C ASP A 250 -41.77 -4.34 -19.96
N ASN A 251 -40.97 -3.27 -19.80
CA ASN A 251 -40.69 -2.55 -18.54
C ASN A 251 -40.15 -3.41 -17.36
N CYS A 252 -39.80 -4.67 -17.62
CA CYS A 252 -39.17 -5.59 -16.67
C CYS A 252 -37.75 -5.96 -17.12
N LEU A 253 -36.79 -5.88 -16.18
CA LEU A 253 -35.44 -6.40 -16.35
C LEU A 253 -35.28 -7.70 -15.57
N GLU A 254 -34.98 -8.79 -16.26
CA GLU A 254 -34.60 -10.05 -15.64
C GLU A 254 -33.08 -10.26 -15.70
N LEU A 255 -32.48 -10.50 -14.55
CA LEU A 255 -31.07 -10.83 -14.38
C LEU A 255 -30.96 -12.26 -13.90
N LEU A 256 -30.11 -13.07 -14.53
CA LEU A 256 -29.91 -14.45 -14.13
C LEU A 256 -28.61 -14.61 -13.35
N ILE A 257 -28.67 -15.36 -12.25
CA ILE A 257 -27.53 -15.88 -11.49
C ILE A 257 -27.51 -17.40 -11.68
N ASP A 258 -26.49 -17.93 -12.36
CA ASP A 258 -26.16 -19.36 -12.29
C ASP A 258 -25.42 -19.60 -10.97
N ALA A 259 -26.15 -20.10 -9.97
CA ALA A 259 -25.60 -20.38 -8.64
C ALA A 259 -24.49 -21.44 -8.67
N ASN A 260 -24.36 -22.19 -9.78
CA ASN A 260 -23.38 -23.26 -9.93
C ASN A 260 -22.10 -22.78 -10.63
N ASN A 261 -22.08 -21.56 -11.16
CA ASN A 261 -20.91 -20.95 -11.78
C ASN A 261 -20.44 -19.74 -10.95
N LEU A 262 -19.66 -20.02 -9.91
CA LEU A 262 -19.08 -19.05 -8.97
C LEU A 262 -17.56 -18.91 -9.15
N ASN A 263 -17.02 -19.38 -10.28
CA ASN A 263 -15.57 -19.45 -10.53
C ASN A 263 -14.89 -18.08 -10.62
N ASP A 264 -15.68 -17.02 -10.82
CA ASP A 264 -15.24 -15.62 -10.87
C ASP A 264 -15.07 -14.98 -9.48
N LEU A 265 -15.29 -15.75 -8.40
CA LEU A 265 -15.23 -15.30 -7.00
C LEU A 265 -14.09 -16.01 -6.26
N ASP A 266 -13.53 -15.35 -5.23
CA ASP A 266 -12.33 -15.76 -4.51
C ASP A 266 -12.28 -17.27 -4.21
N VAL A 267 -11.29 -17.97 -4.77
CA VAL A 267 -11.14 -19.43 -4.72
C VAL A 267 -11.18 -19.95 -3.28
N ASN A 268 -10.72 -19.16 -2.30
CA ASN A 268 -10.62 -19.53 -0.88
C ASN A 268 -11.93 -19.42 -0.09
N GLN A 269 -12.97 -18.78 -0.65
CA GLN A 269 -14.27 -18.66 0.03
C GLN A 269 -15.10 -19.94 -0.14
N ASN A 270 -15.86 -20.28 0.91
CA ASN A 270 -16.86 -21.35 0.82
C ASN A 270 -18.01 -20.94 -0.13
N TYR A 271 -18.77 -21.93 -0.60
CA TYR A 271 -19.82 -21.74 -1.61
C TYR A 271 -20.88 -20.71 -1.17
N ASP A 272 -21.29 -20.74 0.10
CA ASP A 272 -22.36 -19.90 0.65
C ASP A 272 -21.95 -18.42 0.68
N ILE A 273 -20.69 -18.14 1.06
CA ILE A 273 -20.13 -16.78 1.03
C ILE A 273 -20.03 -16.29 -0.42
N LYS A 274 -19.57 -17.14 -1.35
CA LYS A 274 -19.50 -16.79 -2.78
C LYS A 274 -20.88 -16.43 -3.34
N LEU A 275 -21.89 -17.25 -3.09
CA LEU A 275 -23.25 -16.99 -3.58
C LEU A 275 -23.85 -15.72 -2.98
N LYS A 276 -23.65 -15.50 -1.67
CA LYS A 276 -24.07 -14.28 -0.98
C LYS A 276 -23.43 -13.04 -1.62
N THR A 277 -22.12 -13.08 -1.83
CA THR A 277 -21.36 -11.99 -2.47
C THR A 277 -21.88 -11.74 -3.89
N LYS A 278 -22.16 -12.78 -4.67
CA LYS A 278 -22.71 -12.64 -6.03
C LYS A 278 -24.07 -11.94 -6.02
N ILE A 279 -24.99 -12.37 -5.15
CA ILE A 279 -26.33 -11.76 -5.03
C ILE A 279 -26.22 -10.28 -4.63
N ASN A 280 -25.37 -9.97 -3.65
CA ASN A 280 -25.16 -8.58 -3.21
C ASN A 280 -24.57 -7.71 -4.32
N ASN A 281 -23.65 -8.24 -5.13
CA ASN A 281 -23.07 -7.53 -6.26
C ASN A 281 -24.12 -7.19 -7.33
N TYR A 282 -25.06 -8.09 -7.62
CA TYR A 282 -26.17 -7.79 -8.54
C TYR A 282 -27.06 -6.68 -7.99
N ILE A 283 -27.48 -6.79 -6.73
CA ILE A 283 -28.33 -5.78 -6.07
C ILE A 283 -27.63 -4.42 -6.07
N HIS A 284 -26.33 -4.41 -5.76
CA HIS A 284 -25.53 -3.19 -5.76
C HIS A 284 -25.45 -2.59 -7.16
N PHE A 285 -25.10 -3.38 -8.18
CA PHE A 285 -25.02 -2.93 -9.57
C PHE A 285 -26.32 -2.27 -10.05
N ILE A 286 -27.47 -2.90 -9.75
CA ILE A 286 -28.80 -2.38 -10.11
C ILE A 286 -29.05 -1.02 -9.46
N LYS A 287 -28.68 -0.88 -8.18
CA LYS A 287 -28.86 0.36 -7.39
C LYS A 287 -27.90 1.47 -7.83
N THR A 288 -26.63 1.19 -8.06
CA THR A 288 -25.60 2.21 -8.32
C THR A 288 -25.57 2.70 -9.75
N LYS A 289 -25.92 1.87 -10.74
CA LYS A 289 -25.99 2.28 -12.15
C LYS A 289 -27.31 2.99 -12.52
N GLY A 290 -28.16 3.27 -11.54
CA GLY A 290 -29.45 3.95 -11.76
C GLY A 290 -30.43 3.12 -12.60
N ILE A 291 -30.25 1.80 -12.65
CA ILE A 291 -31.10 0.88 -13.43
C ILE A 291 -32.48 0.77 -12.78
N CYS A 292 -32.57 0.88 -11.45
CA CYS A 292 -33.83 0.92 -10.70
C CYS A 292 -34.86 1.92 -11.24
N ASN A 293 -34.40 3.05 -11.80
CA ASN A 293 -35.27 4.13 -12.27
C ASN A 293 -35.73 3.94 -13.73
N LYS A 294 -35.24 2.90 -14.41
CA LYS A 294 -35.52 2.63 -15.83
C LYS A 294 -36.55 1.52 -16.06
N PHE A 295 -36.90 0.77 -15.02
CA PHE A 295 -37.79 -0.38 -15.09
C PHE A 295 -38.78 -0.33 -13.92
N GLU A 296 -40.03 -0.68 -14.19
CA GLU A 296 -41.07 -0.78 -13.15
C GLU A 296 -40.78 -1.94 -12.20
N ARG A 297 -40.17 -3.01 -12.73
CA ARG A 297 -39.81 -4.20 -11.98
C ARG A 297 -38.47 -4.77 -12.44
N ILE A 298 -37.68 -5.24 -11.49
CA ILE A 298 -36.41 -5.93 -11.72
C ILE A 298 -36.49 -7.28 -11.00
N ILE A 299 -36.20 -8.36 -11.72
CA ILE A 299 -36.23 -9.72 -11.19
C ILE A 299 -34.82 -10.30 -11.27
N ILE A 300 -34.29 -10.75 -10.13
CA ILE A 300 -33.05 -11.52 -10.07
C ILE A 300 -33.44 -13.00 -9.98
N ASN A 301 -33.33 -13.71 -11.10
CA ASN A 301 -33.54 -15.15 -11.21
C ASN A 301 -32.30 -15.90 -10.71
N ILE A 302 -32.43 -16.70 -9.65
CA ILE A 302 -31.36 -17.51 -9.08
C ILE A 302 -31.66 -18.98 -9.37
N ASN A 303 -30.86 -19.60 -10.21
CA ASN A 303 -31.08 -20.97 -10.66
C ASN A 303 -30.10 -21.94 -9.99
N PHE A 304 -30.65 -22.93 -9.28
CA PHE A 304 -29.90 -23.98 -8.62
C PHE A 304 -29.95 -25.28 -9.46
N LYS A 305 -28.80 -25.90 -9.74
CA LYS A 305 -28.75 -27.26 -10.35
C LYS A 305 -28.71 -28.36 -9.30
N LYS A 306 -28.44 -28.00 -8.03
CA LYS A 306 -28.47 -28.89 -6.85
C LYS A 306 -29.22 -28.17 -5.73
N ASN A 307 -29.89 -28.93 -4.85
CA ASN A 307 -30.64 -28.34 -3.75
C ASN A 307 -29.71 -27.49 -2.85
N PRO A 308 -30.07 -26.22 -2.58
CA PRO A 308 -29.30 -25.37 -1.68
C PRO A 308 -29.42 -25.84 -0.22
N SER A 309 -28.44 -25.43 0.60
CA SER A 309 -28.50 -25.64 2.05
C SER A 309 -29.64 -24.83 2.70
N ASN A 310 -30.07 -25.24 3.89
CA ASN A 310 -31.02 -24.46 4.69
C ASN A 310 -30.49 -23.05 5.02
N GLU A 311 -29.16 -22.92 5.15
CA GLU A 311 -28.48 -21.63 5.38
C GLU A 311 -28.62 -20.70 4.17
N ILE A 312 -28.45 -21.21 2.95
CA ILE A 312 -28.68 -20.45 1.72
C ILE A 312 -30.16 -20.07 1.57
N LEU A 313 -31.09 -20.99 1.88
CA LEU A 313 -32.51 -20.68 1.82
C LEU A 313 -32.90 -19.58 2.80
N ALA A 314 -32.38 -19.61 4.03
CA ALA A 314 -32.59 -18.56 5.02
C ALA A 314 -32.04 -17.21 4.53
N LEU A 315 -30.84 -17.20 3.94
CA LEU A 315 -30.23 -16.00 3.35
C LEU A 315 -31.10 -15.40 2.24
N LEU A 316 -31.65 -16.23 1.35
CA LEU A 316 -32.51 -15.78 0.25
C LEU A 316 -33.80 -15.14 0.76
N VAL A 317 -34.41 -15.75 1.79
CA VAL A 317 -35.61 -15.21 2.44
C VAL A 317 -35.31 -13.85 3.09
N ASP A 318 -34.21 -13.74 3.82
CA ASP A 318 -33.84 -12.47 4.48
C ASP A 318 -33.45 -11.39 3.46
N THR A 319 -32.79 -11.76 2.38
CA THR A 319 -32.48 -10.84 1.27
C THR A 319 -33.78 -10.36 0.61
N GLN A 320 -34.75 -11.24 0.36
CA GLN A 320 -36.05 -10.86 -0.19
C GLN A 320 -36.83 -9.93 0.75
N LYS A 321 -36.78 -10.15 2.07
CA LYS A 321 -37.38 -9.24 3.05
C LYS A 321 -36.76 -7.84 2.99
N ASN A 322 -35.42 -7.77 2.89
CA ASN A 322 -34.70 -6.50 2.78
C ASN A 322 -35.02 -5.73 1.47
N LEU A 323 -35.54 -6.43 0.46
CA LEU A 323 -35.94 -5.86 -0.82
C LEU A 323 -37.44 -5.56 -0.92
N PHE A 324 -38.24 -5.82 0.12
CA PHE A 324 -39.71 -5.77 0.09
C PHE A 324 -40.30 -4.43 -0.39
N ASN A 325 -39.63 -3.31 -0.10
CA ASN A 325 -40.06 -1.96 -0.53
C ASN A 325 -39.28 -1.43 -1.75
N SER A 326 -38.67 -2.32 -2.54
CA SER A 326 -37.88 -1.94 -3.71
C SER A 326 -38.49 -2.45 -5.02
N THR A 327 -38.05 -1.89 -6.15
CA THR A 327 -38.40 -2.39 -7.49
C THR A 327 -37.74 -3.73 -7.82
N ILE A 328 -36.89 -4.26 -6.92
CA ILE A 328 -36.09 -5.48 -7.10
C ILE A 328 -36.78 -6.64 -6.37
N SER A 329 -36.89 -7.79 -7.04
CA SER A 329 -37.40 -9.03 -6.46
C SER A 329 -36.50 -10.22 -6.80
N LEU A 330 -36.37 -11.17 -5.89
CA LEU A 330 -35.69 -12.44 -6.13
C LEU A 330 -36.70 -13.48 -6.60
N LYS A 331 -36.33 -14.26 -7.61
CA LYS A 331 -37.05 -15.45 -8.06
C LYS A 331 -36.09 -16.63 -8.02
N VAL A 332 -36.41 -17.64 -7.23
CA VAL A 332 -35.54 -18.79 -7.00
C VAL A 332 -36.11 -20.00 -7.73
N THR A 333 -35.28 -20.62 -8.57
CA THR A 333 -35.61 -21.89 -9.24
C THR A 333 -34.77 -23.00 -8.62
N LEU A 334 -35.44 -23.94 -7.97
CA LEU A 334 -34.83 -25.15 -7.42
C LEU A 334 -34.77 -26.24 -8.51
N PRO A 335 -33.83 -27.20 -8.42
CA PRO A 335 -33.84 -28.35 -9.30
C PRO A 335 -35.12 -29.18 -9.06
N ASN A 336 -35.69 -29.73 -10.14
CA ASN A 336 -36.84 -30.63 -10.09
C ASN A 336 -36.52 -31.97 -9.40
#